data_AF-A0A2H6NFC5-F1
#
_entry.id   AF-A0A2H6NFC5-F1
#
_cell.length_a   1.000
_cell.length_b   1.000
_cell.length_c   1.000
_cell.angle_alpha   90.00
_cell.angle_beta   90.00
_cell.angle_gamma   90.00
#
_symmetry.space_group_name_H-M   'P 1'
#
loop_
_entity.id
_entity.type
_entity.pdbx_description
1 polymer ?
#
loop_
_entity_poly.entity_id
_entity_poly.type
_entity_poly.pdbx_seq_one_letter_code
_entity_poly.pdbx_strand_id
1 'polypeptide(L)'
;VYGSLKVGDFVRLFIDEPRRRPVMSNHTATHILNFALRSVLGEADQRGSLVAPDRLRFDFTAKGAMSTQEIKKAEEIVNGMIQEAKVVYAKDCPLAAAKAIQGLRAVFDETYPDPVRV
;
A
#
# COMPACT_ATOMS: atom_id res chain seq x y z
N VAL A 1 12.92 -36.60 1.40
CA VAL A 1 13.56 -35.47 0.70
C VAL A 1 12.84 -35.30 -0.62
N TYR A 2 12.24 -34.15 -0.92
CA TYR A 2 11.57 -33.94 -2.21
C TYR A 2 12.34 -32.94 -3.06
N GLY A 3 12.79 -33.41 -4.23
CA GLY A 3 13.43 -32.64 -5.31
C GLY A 3 14.84 -32.13 -4.99
N SER A 4 15.71 -32.15 -5.99
CA SER A 4 16.94 -31.33 -6.00
C SER A 4 16.89 -30.42 -7.22
N LEU A 5 17.25 -29.15 -7.02
CA LEU A 5 17.42 -28.17 -8.10
C LEU A 5 18.91 -27.95 -8.30
N LYS A 6 19.35 -27.89 -9.56
CA LYS A 6 20.73 -27.55 -9.93
C LYS A 6 20.76 -26.43 -10.96
N VAL A 7 21.88 -25.71 -10.99
CA VAL A 7 22.15 -24.70 -12.01
C VAL A 7 22.02 -25.33 -13.40
N GLY A 8 21.23 -24.69 -14.27
CA GLY A 8 20.95 -25.17 -15.63
C GLY A 8 19.64 -25.96 -15.78
N ASP A 9 18.91 -26.25 -14.70
CA ASP A 9 17.58 -26.86 -14.80
C ASP A 9 16.57 -25.89 -15.44
N PHE A 10 15.72 -26.43 -16.31
CA PHE A 10 14.55 -25.71 -16.82
C PHE A 10 13.39 -25.87 -15.85
N VAL A 11 12.83 -24.75 -15.41
CA VAL A 11 11.71 -24.71 -14.48
C VAL A 11 10.52 -23.96 -15.07
N ARG A 12 9.32 -24.28 -14.59
CA ARG A 12 8.11 -23.51 -14.84
C ARG A 12 7.67 -22.84 -13.55
N LEU A 13 7.51 -21.53 -13.60
CA LEU A 13 7.09 -20.73 -12.46
C LEU A 13 5.57 -20.57 -12.49
N PHE A 14 4.96 -20.71 -11.32
CA PHE A 14 3.54 -20.46 -11.12
C PHE A 14 3.36 -19.56 -9.90
N ILE A 15 2.37 -18.68 -9.97
CA ILE A 15 1.95 -17.85 -8.84
C ILE A 15 0.65 -18.45 -8.32
N ASP A 16 0.52 -18.56 -7.00
CA ASP A 16 -0.75 -18.83 -6.34
C ASP A 16 -1.66 -17.60 -6.51
N GLU A 17 -2.43 -17.58 -7.60
CA GLU A 17 -3.35 -16.50 -7.93
C GLU A 17 -4.45 -16.28 -6.89
N PRO A 18 -5.11 -17.34 -6.35
CA PRO A 18 -6.06 -17.20 -5.26
C PRO A 18 -5.50 -16.44 -4.05
N ARG A 19 -4.23 -16.68 -3.69
CA ARG A 19 -3.54 -15.90 -2.65
C ARG A 19 -3.12 -14.51 -3.12
N ARG A 20 -2.66 -14.37 -4.36
CA ARG A 20 -2.12 -13.12 -4.91
C ARG A 20 -3.17 -12.01 -5.00
N ARG A 21 -4.40 -12.34 -5.42
CA ARG A 21 -5.45 -11.33 -5.63
C ARG A 21 -5.84 -10.57 -4.35
N PRO A 22 -6.19 -11.22 -3.23
CA PRO A 22 -6.49 -10.52 -1.99
C PRO A 22 -5.34 -9.64 -1.50
N VAL A 23 -4.09 -10.09 -1.66
CA VAL A 23 -2.89 -9.30 -1.32
C VAL A 23 -2.81 -8.02 -2.18
N MET A 24 -3.14 -8.09 -3.47
CA MET A 24 -3.21 -6.90 -4.35
C MET A 24 -4.29 -5.92 -3.88
N SER A 25 -5.49 -6.43 -3.57
CA SER A 25 -6.59 -5.62 -3.07
C SER A 25 -6.23 -4.95 -1.75
N ASN A 26 -5.68 -5.70 -0.80
CA ASN A 26 -5.28 -5.20 0.51
C ASN A 26 -4.13 -4.18 0.43
N HIS A 27 -3.19 -4.35 -0.51
CA HIS A 27 -2.15 -3.36 -0.77
C HIS A 27 -2.75 -2.04 -1.29
N THR A 28 -3.65 -2.13 -2.28
CA THR A 28 -4.32 -0.93 -2.81
C THR A 28 -5.17 -0.25 -1.73
N ALA A 29 -5.90 -1.04 -0.94
CA ALA A 29 -6.70 -0.55 0.18
C ALA A 29 -5.84 0.13 1.26
N THR A 30 -4.57 -0.27 1.44
CA THR A 30 -3.64 0.40 2.35
C THR A 30 -3.37 1.84 1.91
N HIS A 31 -3.18 2.10 0.61
CA HIS A 31 -3.01 3.46 0.08
C HIS A 31 -4.27 4.31 0.23
N ILE A 32 -5.44 3.71 -0.05
CA ILE A 32 -6.74 4.38 0.12
C ILE A 32 -6.98 4.72 1.60
N LEU A 33 -6.71 3.78 2.51
CA LEU A 33 -6.85 3.99 3.96
C LEU A 33 -5.92 5.09 4.46
N ASN A 34 -4.65 5.11 4.02
CA ASN A 34 -3.71 6.17 4.36
C ASN A 34 -4.24 7.56 3.95
N PHE A 35 -4.78 7.67 2.72
CA PHE A 35 -5.42 8.90 2.26
C PHE A 35 -6.63 9.30 3.11
N ALA A 36 -7.51 8.34 3.43
CA ALA A 36 -8.71 8.59 4.23
C ALA A 36 -8.37 9.05 5.65
N LEU A 37 -7.42 8.38 6.32
CA LEU A 37 -6.97 8.74 7.66
C LEU A 37 -6.42 10.17 7.72
N ARG A 38 -5.59 10.57 6.74
CA ARG A 38 -5.11 11.96 6.65
C ARG A 38 -6.22 12.95 6.34
N SER A 39 -7.20 12.57 5.52
CA SER A 39 -8.34 13.45 5.22
C SER A 39 -9.22 13.72 6.44
N VAL A 40 -9.27 12.77 7.39
CA VAL A 40 -10.05 12.90 8.63
C VAL A 40 -9.24 13.57 9.74
N LEU A 41 -7.99 13.16 9.95
CA LEU A 41 -7.17 13.56 11.11
C LEU A 41 -6.15 14.67 10.81
N GLY A 42 -5.90 14.96 9.52
CA GLY A 42 -4.88 15.90 9.05
C GLY A 42 -3.48 15.26 8.99
N GLU A 43 -2.85 15.13 10.16
CA GLU A 43 -1.54 14.48 10.31
C GLU A 43 -1.71 13.04 10.78
N ALA A 44 -1.52 12.11 9.86
CA ALA A 44 -1.48 10.68 10.11
C ALA A 44 -0.35 10.08 9.27
N ASP A 45 0.85 10.02 9.83
CA ASP A 45 2.03 9.49 9.14
C ASP A 45 2.17 7.99 9.41
N GLN A 46 2.52 7.24 8.37
CA GLN A 46 2.70 5.80 8.45
C GLN A 46 3.86 5.43 9.40
N ARG A 47 3.60 4.44 10.27
CA ARG A 47 4.57 3.82 11.18
C ARG A 47 4.73 2.32 10.96
N GLY A 48 3.83 1.70 10.20
CA GLY A 48 3.89 0.28 9.88
C GLY A 48 2.76 -0.15 8.96
N SER A 49 2.98 -1.24 8.23
CA SER A 49 1.93 -1.86 7.42
C SER A 49 2.14 -3.37 7.34
N LEU A 50 1.05 -4.11 7.40
CA LEU A 50 0.99 -5.54 7.08
C LEU A 50 -0.05 -5.73 5.99
N VAL A 51 0.36 -6.40 4.91
CA VAL A 51 -0.55 -6.83 3.84
C VAL A 51 -0.53 -8.35 3.80
N ALA A 52 -1.58 -8.98 4.33
CA ALA A 52 -1.79 -10.42 4.30
C ALA A 52 -3.00 -10.74 3.39
N PRO A 53 -3.20 -12.00 2.98
CA PRO A 53 -4.34 -12.38 2.13
C PRO A 53 -5.71 -12.20 2.82
N ASP A 54 -5.73 -12.35 4.15
CA ASP A 54 -6.93 -12.34 4.99
C ASP A 54 -7.19 -10.97 5.66
N ARG A 55 -6.17 -10.11 5.74
CA ARG A 55 -6.27 -8.80 6.39
C ARG A 55 -5.20 -7.82 5.94
N LEU A 56 -5.46 -6.54 6.18
CA LEU A 56 -4.45 -5.50 6.24
C LEU A 56 -4.37 -4.92 7.65
N ARG A 57 -3.18 -4.49 8.06
CA ARG A 57 -2.96 -3.66 9.26
C ARG A 57 -2.21 -2.41 8.83
N PHE A 58 -2.62 -1.25 9.33
CA PHE A 58 -1.96 0.01 9.05
C PHE A 58 -1.73 0.74 10.38
N ASP A 59 -0.45 0.97 10.70
CA ASP A 59 -0.04 1.64 11.93
C ASP A 59 0.34 3.08 11.57
N PHE A 60 -0.21 4.06 12.29
CA PHE A 60 -0.05 5.49 11.96
C PHE A 60 0.05 6.36 13.22
N THR A 61 0.57 7.58 13.07
CA THR A 61 0.58 8.58 14.15
C THR A 61 -0.79 9.24 14.32
N ALA A 62 -1.21 9.45 15.57
CA ALA A 62 -2.42 10.20 15.89
C ALA A 62 -2.25 10.89 17.25
N LYS A 63 -2.94 12.01 17.46
CA LYS A 63 -2.92 12.74 18.75
C LYS A 63 -3.63 11.97 19.88
N GLY A 64 -4.44 10.98 19.53
CA GLY A 64 -5.19 10.12 20.45
C GLY A 64 -5.92 9.03 19.68
N ALA A 65 -6.67 8.19 20.40
CA ALA A 65 -7.54 7.21 19.77
C ALA A 65 -8.62 7.92 18.93
N MET A 66 -8.92 7.35 17.75
CA MET A 66 -10.00 7.87 16.91
C MET A 66 -11.35 7.68 17.60
N SER A 67 -12.19 8.70 17.54
CA SER A 67 -13.60 8.61 17.87
C SER A 67 -14.35 7.72 16.87
N THR A 68 -15.50 7.18 17.28
CA THR A 68 -16.37 6.40 16.40
C THR A 68 -16.78 7.18 15.15
N GLN A 69 -16.98 8.50 15.27
CA GLN A 69 -17.32 9.37 14.15
C GLN A 69 -16.16 9.50 13.15
N GLU A 70 -14.93 9.64 13.63
CA GLU A 70 -13.74 9.69 12.77
C GLU A 70 -13.52 8.35 12.05
N ILE A 71 -13.71 7.22 12.75
CA ILE A 71 -13.63 5.88 12.16
C ILE A 71 -14.64 5.75 11.03
N LYS A 72 -15.91 6.09 11.30
CA LYS A 72 -16.99 6.04 10.31
C LYS A 72 -16.68 6.92 9.09
N LYS A 73 -16.19 8.13 9.32
CA LYS A 73 -15.84 9.05 8.22
C LYS A 73 -14.69 8.50 7.36
N ALA A 74 -13.68 7.88 7.98
CA ALA A 74 -12.60 7.25 7.23
C ALA A 74 -13.12 6.07 6.39
N GLU A 75 -14.00 5.24 6.95
CA GLU A 75 -14.65 4.13 6.24
C GLU A 75 -15.49 4.60 5.05
N GLU A 76 -16.27 5.69 5.21
CA GLU A 76 -17.06 6.28 4.13
C GLU A 76 -16.18 6.77 2.97
N ILE A 77 -15.05 7.41 3.26
CA ILE A 77 -14.09 7.86 2.23
C ILE A 77 -13.48 6.65 1.50
N VAL A 78 -13.05 5.63 2.25
CA VAL A 78 -12.47 4.40 1.68
C VAL A 78 -13.46 3.74 0.72
N ASN A 79 -14.69 3.51 1.17
CA ASN A 79 -15.72 2.88 0.36
C ASN A 79 -16.10 3.71 -0.85
N GLY A 80 -16.17 5.04 -0.72
CA GLY A 80 -16.39 5.94 -1.85
C GLY A 80 -15.31 5.79 -2.93
N MET A 81 -14.04 5.81 -2.54
CA MET A 81 -12.92 5.63 -3.49
C MET A 81 -12.91 4.26 -4.16
N ILE A 82 -13.30 3.20 -3.44
CA ILE A 82 -13.45 1.86 -4.02
C ILE A 82 -14.55 1.85 -5.08
N GLN A 83 -15.70 2.48 -4.80
CA GLN A 83 -16.83 2.57 -5.73
C GLN A 83 -16.50 3.34 -7.01
N GLU A 84 -15.64 4.37 -6.92
CA GLU A 84 -15.19 5.13 -8.09
C GLU A 84 -14.38 4.31 -9.09
N ALA A 85 -13.84 3.14 -8.68
CA ALA A 85 -13.12 2.20 -9.55
C ALA A 85 -12.05 2.87 -10.43
N LYS A 86 -11.34 3.87 -9.89
CA LYS A 86 -10.30 4.61 -10.61
C LYS A 86 -9.15 3.69 -11.02
N VAL A 87 -8.58 3.96 -12.19
CA VAL A 87 -7.41 3.24 -12.69
C VAL A 87 -6.20 3.56 -11.79
N VAL A 88 -5.48 2.51 -11.37
CA VAL A 88 -4.21 2.64 -10.64
C VAL A 88 -3.06 2.62 -11.64
N TYR A 89 -2.24 3.67 -11.62
CA TYR A 89 -1.06 3.80 -12.48
C TYR A 89 0.20 3.50 -11.68
N ALA A 90 1.25 3.06 -12.37
CA ALA A 90 2.58 2.98 -11.79
C ALA A 90 3.64 3.24 -12.88
N LYS A 91 4.72 3.93 -12.52
CA LYS A 91 5.80 4.26 -13.47
C LYS A 91 7.15 4.40 -12.75
N ASP A 92 8.21 3.91 -13.38
CA ASP A 92 9.57 4.21 -12.95
C ASP A 92 9.97 5.62 -13.39
N CYS A 93 10.52 6.40 -12.47
CA CYS A 93 11.02 7.75 -12.75
C CYS A 93 12.26 8.09 -11.90
N PRO A 94 13.04 9.10 -12.31
CA PRO A 94 14.15 9.58 -11.51
C PRO A 94 13.68 10.01 -10.12
N LEU A 95 14.45 9.69 -9.08
CA LEU A 95 14.09 9.99 -7.69
C LEU A 95 13.85 11.49 -7.47
N ALA A 96 14.64 12.35 -8.11
CA ALA A 96 14.47 13.80 -8.04
C ALA A 96 13.10 14.27 -8.60
N ALA A 97 12.65 13.66 -9.70
CA ALA A 97 11.35 13.96 -10.30
C ALA A 97 10.20 13.43 -9.43
N ALA A 98 10.35 12.23 -8.85
CA ALA A 98 9.37 11.68 -7.91
C ALA A 98 9.17 12.62 -6.71
N LYS A 99 10.25 13.07 -6.08
CA LYS A 99 10.18 13.99 -4.91
C LYS A 99 9.49 15.32 -5.17
N ALA A 100 9.38 15.74 -6.44
CA ALA A 100 8.68 16.96 -6.84
C ALA A 100 7.16 16.76 -7.04
N ILE A 101 6.66 15.52 -7.04
CA ILE A 101 5.23 15.23 -7.20
C ILE A 101 4.47 15.74 -5.97
N GLN A 102 3.57 16.70 -6.18
CA GLN A 102 2.70 17.19 -5.11
C GLN A 102 1.83 16.07 -4.56
N GLY A 103 1.81 15.95 -3.23
CA GLY A 103 1.05 14.93 -2.54
C GLY A 103 1.72 13.56 -2.51
N LEU A 104 2.88 13.36 -3.14
CA LEU A 104 3.68 12.14 -2.96
C LEU A 104 3.99 11.95 -1.47
N ARG A 105 3.73 10.74 -0.97
CA ARG A 105 4.00 10.35 0.40
C ARG A 105 5.17 9.37 0.39
N ALA A 106 6.24 9.74 1.07
CA ALA A 106 7.39 8.90 1.31
C ALA A 106 7.51 8.64 2.81
N VAL A 107 8.01 7.48 3.18
CA VAL A 107 8.33 7.16 4.58
C VAL A 107 9.66 7.83 4.92
N PHE A 108 9.66 8.66 5.96
CA PHE A 108 10.76 9.58 6.27
C PHE A 108 12.11 8.87 6.49
N ASP A 109 12.09 7.64 7.02
CA ASP A 109 13.29 6.88 7.38
C ASP A 109 13.73 5.86 6.31
N GLU A 110 13.08 5.84 5.14
CA GLU A 110 13.42 4.90 4.06
C GLU A 110 14.35 5.53 3.01
N THR A 111 15.33 4.74 2.57
CA THR A 111 16.15 5.09 1.40
C THR A 111 15.49 4.53 0.14
N TYR A 112 15.09 5.43 -0.76
CA TYR A 112 14.52 5.06 -2.05
C TYR A 112 15.61 4.96 -3.13
N PRO A 113 15.55 3.94 -4.01
CA PRO A 113 16.49 3.79 -5.11
C PRO A 113 16.28 4.89 -6.17
N ASP A 114 17.26 5.05 -7.06
CA ASP A 114 17.12 5.82 -8.29
C ASP A 114 17.46 4.91 -9.48
N PRO A 115 16.50 4.59 -10.38
CA PRO A 115 15.12 5.09 -10.44
C PRO A 115 14.21 4.50 -9.34
N VAL A 116 13.12 5.23 -9.06
CA VAL A 116 12.06 4.80 -8.13
C VAL A 116 10.76 4.56 -8.89
N ARG A 117 9.97 3.58 -8.45
CA ARG A 117 8.61 3.34 -8.94
C ARG A 117 7.61 4.13 -8.10
N VAL A 118 6.86 5.01 -8.75
CA VAL A 118 5.72 5.73 -8.18
C VAL A 118 4.43 5.09 -8.65
#